data_AF-A0A7U9NBZ4-F1
#
_entry.id   AF-A0A7U9NBZ4-F1
#
_cell.length_a   1.000
_cell.length_b   1.000
_cell.length_c   1.000
_cell.angle_alpha   90.00
_cell.angle_beta   90.00
_cell.angle_gamma   90.00
#
_symmetry.space_group_name_H-M   'P 1'
#
loop_
_entity.id
_entity.type
_entity.pdbx_description
1 polymer ?
#
loop_
_entity_poly.entity_id
_entity_poly.type
_entity_poly.pdbx_seq_one_letter_code
_entity_poly.pdbx_strand_id
1 'polypeptide(L)'
;MMIVLQNKQLSLLKQKIDKMISMLKTQDVFATAKFKPALQIISNNINQCIINDFDGIVELSRYVYEDWRNVCVGKSGMQNWYLNISDLNLKAKCNKLFEEIALSVEQILGTNFIVPRKWYFYDELIKLGKQYKEREGNWNAVIEELVNAHKYCQSPMEQVPNDIWSFARIRYLAESDDVLEEWFQKDIPAFGYLSPVQILKMENGGDILRILMYNIPI
;
A
#
# COMPACT_ATOMS: atom_id res chain seq x y z
N MET A 1 -0.96 21.51 -11.09
CA MET A 1 -1.64 22.05 -12.30
C MET A 1 -2.76 21.07 -12.64
N MET A 2 -3.97 21.55 -12.90
CA MET A 2 -5.12 20.68 -13.21
C MET A 2 -5.22 20.48 -14.73
N ILE A 3 -5.42 19.25 -15.18
CA ILE A 3 -5.61 18.92 -16.60
C ILE A 3 -7.11 18.99 -16.93
N VAL A 4 -7.47 19.67 -18.02
CA VAL A 4 -8.80 19.56 -18.63
C VAL A 4 -8.82 18.28 -19.48
N LEU A 5 -9.72 17.36 -19.17
CA LEU A 5 -9.79 16.04 -19.78
C LEU A 5 -10.52 16.08 -21.12
N GLN A 6 -9.94 15.48 -22.16
CA GLN A 6 -10.61 15.29 -23.45
C GLN A 6 -11.57 14.08 -23.41
N ASN A 7 -12.56 14.00 -24.31
CA ASN A 7 -13.53 12.88 -24.37
C ASN A 7 -12.88 11.48 -24.46
N LYS A 8 -11.69 11.37 -25.06
CA LYS A 8 -10.88 10.14 -25.07
C LYS A 8 -10.30 9.79 -23.68
N GLN A 9 -9.82 10.80 -22.95
CA GLN A 9 -9.34 10.64 -21.56
C GLN A 9 -10.51 10.33 -20.61
N LEU A 10 -11.66 10.97 -20.77
CA LEU A 10 -12.88 10.69 -19.98
C LEU A 10 -13.34 9.24 -20.16
N SER A 11 -13.44 8.76 -21.42
CA SER A 11 -13.77 7.37 -21.72
C SER A 11 -12.79 6.37 -21.10
N LEU A 12 -11.47 6.64 -21.21
CA LEU A 12 -10.43 5.80 -20.62
C LEU A 12 -10.47 5.82 -19.09
N LEU A 13 -10.66 6.99 -18.48
CA LEU A 13 -10.79 7.17 -17.04
C LEU A 13 -11.97 6.36 -16.49
N LYS A 14 -13.14 6.48 -17.12
CA LYS A 14 -14.31 5.68 -16.74
C LYS A 14 -14.02 4.18 -16.81
N GLN A 15 -13.36 3.69 -17.85
CA GLN A 15 -12.96 2.28 -17.94
C GLN A 15 -12.06 1.83 -16.78
N LYS A 16 -11.11 2.66 -16.34
CA LYS A 16 -10.24 2.38 -15.19
C LYS A 16 -11.03 2.36 -13.87
N ILE A 17 -11.84 3.38 -13.63
CA ILE A 17 -12.68 3.51 -12.42
C ILE A 17 -13.70 2.36 -12.32
N ASP A 18 -14.38 2.01 -13.42
CA ASP A 18 -15.32 0.88 -13.46
C ASP A 18 -14.62 -0.46 -13.20
N LYS A 19 -13.38 -0.64 -13.68
CA LYS A 19 -12.58 -1.83 -13.36
C LYS A 19 -12.24 -1.91 -11.86
N MET A 20 -11.91 -0.79 -11.22
CA MET A 20 -11.70 -0.73 -9.76
C MET A 20 -13.00 -1.07 -8.99
N ILE A 21 -14.13 -0.47 -9.36
CA ILE A 21 -15.45 -0.76 -8.77
C ILE A 21 -15.82 -2.24 -8.96
N SER A 22 -15.49 -2.83 -10.12
CA SER A 22 -15.71 -4.25 -10.40
C SER A 22 -14.87 -5.13 -9.47
N MET A 23 -13.57 -4.85 -9.31
CA MET A 23 -12.70 -5.60 -8.39
C MET A 23 -13.18 -5.54 -6.93
N LEU A 24 -13.69 -4.37 -6.47
CA LEU A 24 -14.30 -4.23 -5.15
C LEU A 24 -15.58 -5.07 -4.97
N LYS A 25 -16.33 -5.35 -6.05
CA LYS A 25 -17.48 -6.28 -6.05
C LYS A 25 -17.02 -7.73 -6.05
N THR A 26 -16.10 -8.11 -6.94
CA THR A 26 -15.64 -9.50 -7.11
C THR A 26 -14.98 -10.08 -5.86
N GLN A 27 -14.38 -9.23 -5.02
CA GLN A 27 -13.71 -9.64 -3.78
C GLN A 27 -14.56 -9.39 -2.52
N ASP A 28 -15.83 -8.99 -2.67
CA ASP A 28 -16.82 -8.65 -1.61
C ASP A 28 -16.42 -7.60 -0.54
N VAL A 29 -15.21 -7.05 -0.61
CA VAL A 29 -14.69 -5.99 0.26
C VAL A 29 -15.28 -4.59 -0.01
N PHE A 30 -16.33 -4.50 -0.82
CA PHE A 30 -17.04 -3.24 -1.13
C PHE A 30 -17.47 -2.49 0.14
N ALA A 31 -17.96 -3.19 1.16
CA ALA A 31 -18.45 -2.56 2.39
C ALA A 31 -17.34 -1.94 3.26
N THR A 32 -16.08 -2.37 3.12
CA THR A 32 -14.93 -1.88 3.91
C THR A 32 -14.08 -0.84 3.17
N ALA A 33 -14.26 -0.70 1.85
CA ALA A 33 -13.60 0.29 1.01
C ALA A 33 -14.24 1.69 1.17
N LYS A 34 -13.82 2.49 2.16
CA LYS A 34 -14.47 3.78 2.46
C LYS A 34 -14.47 4.80 1.31
N PHE A 35 -13.54 4.69 0.36
CA PHE A 35 -13.47 5.52 -0.85
C PHE A 35 -14.39 5.04 -2.01
N LYS A 36 -15.05 3.86 -1.88
CA LYS A 36 -15.98 3.29 -2.87
C LYS A 36 -17.07 4.28 -3.33
N PRO A 37 -17.72 5.09 -2.46
CA PRO A 37 -18.75 6.03 -2.91
C PRO A 37 -18.19 7.10 -3.86
N ALA A 38 -16.99 7.62 -3.61
CA ALA A 38 -16.36 8.62 -4.46
C ALA A 38 -15.97 8.03 -5.84
N LEU A 39 -15.47 6.79 -5.91
CA LEU A 39 -15.28 6.08 -7.18
C LEU A 39 -16.60 5.97 -7.98
N GLN A 40 -17.72 5.68 -7.31
CA GLN A 40 -19.04 5.60 -7.95
C GLN A 40 -19.51 6.97 -8.46
N ILE A 41 -19.30 8.05 -7.70
CA ILE A 41 -19.61 9.42 -8.11
C ILE A 41 -18.80 9.80 -9.36
N ILE A 42 -17.48 9.54 -9.37
CA ILE A 42 -16.61 9.77 -10.54
C ILE A 42 -17.15 9.04 -11.79
N SER A 43 -17.44 7.73 -11.68
CA SER A 43 -17.95 6.95 -12.82
C SER A 43 -19.31 7.45 -13.31
N ASN A 44 -20.22 7.79 -12.40
CA ASN A 44 -21.55 8.30 -12.74
C ASN A 44 -21.47 9.68 -13.43
N ASN A 45 -20.66 10.60 -12.89
CA ASN A 45 -20.50 11.94 -13.44
C ASN A 45 -19.91 11.90 -14.86
N ILE A 46 -18.84 11.12 -15.06
CA ILE A 46 -18.24 10.94 -16.39
C ILE A 46 -19.24 10.29 -17.36
N ASN A 47 -20.01 9.29 -16.89
CA ASN A 47 -21.04 8.64 -17.71
C ASN A 47 -22.14 9.62 -18.16
N GLN A 48 -22.60 10.51 -17.28
CA GLN A 48 -23.60 11.52 -17.63
C GLN A 48 -23.04 12.55 -18.63
N CYS A 49 -21.80 13.01 -18.48
CA CYS A 49 -21.22 13.95 -19.43
C CYS A 49 -20.97 13.33 -20.81
N ILE A 50 -20.61 12.04 -20.89
CA ILE A 50 -20.47 11.30 -22.15
C ILE A 50 -21.83 11.07 -22.84
N ILE A 51 -22.90 10.76 -22.09
CA ILE A 51 -24.22 10.48 -22.66
C ILE A 51 -24.92 11.75 -23.17
N ASN A 52 -24.75 12.87 -22.47
CA ASN A 52 -25.48 14.12 -22.76
C ASN A 52 -24.64 15.16 -23.54
N ASP A 53 -23.47 14.76 -24.07
CA ASP A 53 -22.48 15.61 -24.77
C ASP A 53 -22.24 16.95 -24.06
N PHE A 54 -21.94 16.88 -22.77
CA PHE A 54 -22.02 18.03 -21.86
C PHE A 54 -20.80 18.95 -21.97
N ASP A 55 -21.00 20.15 -22.51
CA ASP A 55 -19.97 21.16 -22.80
C ASP A 55 -19.13 21.62 -21.57
N GLY A 56 -19.67 21.45 -20.35
CA GLY A 56 -18.98 21.73 -19.07
C GLY A 56 -17.90 20.70 -18.68
N ILE A 57 -17.06 20.30 -19.64
CA ILE A 57 -15.95 19.37 -19.46
C ILE A 57 -14.89 19.92 -18.49
N VAL A 58 -14.73 21.25 -18.43
CA VAL A 58 -13.79 21.93 -17.52
C VAL A 58 -14.22 21.77 -16.07
N GLU A 59 -15.50 21.99 -15.77
CA GLU A 59 -16.11 21.80 -14.46
C GLU A 59 -16.06 20.33 -14.04
N LEU A 60 -16.42 19.41 -14.94
CA LEU A 60 -16.29 17.96 -14.70
C LEU A 60 -14.86 17.59 -14.32
N SER A 61 -13.86 18.08 -15.07
CA SER A 61 -12.44 17.79 -14.81
C SER A 61 -12.02 18.23 -13.41
N ARG A 62 -12.56 19.35 -12.91
CA ARG A 62 -12.33 19.83 -11.54
C ARG A 62 -12.98 18.93 -10.49
N TYR A 63 -14.26 18.59 -10.63
CA TYR A 63 -14.94 17.71 -9.66
C TYR A 63 -14.31 16.32 -9.61
N VAL A 64 -13.95 15.76 -10.77
CA VAL A 64 -13.24 14.47 -10.87
C VAL A 64 -11.87 14.52 -10.19
N TYR A 65 -11.13 15.63 -10.30
CA TYR A 65 -9.86 15.83 -9.58
C TYR A 65 -10.05 15.90 -8.06
N GLU A 66 -11.06 16.64 -7.60
CA GLU A 66 -11.40 16.78 -6.17
C GLU A 66 -11.87 15.45 -5.56
N ASP A 67 -12.77 14.72 -6.24
CA ASP A 67 -13.21 13.38 -5.85
C ASP A 67 -12.06 12.37 -5.86
N TRP A 68 -11.17 12.40 -6.87
CA TRP A 68 -10.03 11.49 -6.93
C TRP A 68 -9.02 11.73 -5.80
N ARG A 69 -8.80 12.99 -5.43
CA ARG A 69 -8.00 13.33 -4.24
C ARG A 69 -8.63 12.74 -2.97
N ASN A 70 -9.95 12.78 -2.85
CA ASN A 70 -10.70 12.18 -1.74
C ASN A 70 -10.68 10.64 -1.78
N VAL A 71 -10.57 10.02 -2.96
CA VAL A 71 -10.33 8.58 -3.11
C VAL A 71 -8.94 8.18 -2.61
N CYS A 72 -7.90 8.93 -2.97
CA CYS A 72 -6.52 8.57 -2.67
C CYS A 72 -6.12 8.87 -1.21
N VAL A 73 -6.37 10.09 -0.75
CA VAL A 73 -5.65 10.69 0.39
C VAL A 73 -6.33 10.39 1.75
N GLY A 74 -5.52 10.12 2.78
CA GLY A 74 -5.95 10.09 4.18
C GLY A 74 -5.95 8.70 4.83
N LYS A 75 -6.31 8.61 6.12
CA LYS A 75 -6.25 7.38 6.94
C LYS A 75 -7.16 6.22 6.46
N SER A 76 -8.10 6.48 5.55
CA SER A 76 -8.91 5.44 4.89
C SER A 76 -9.08 5.70 3.39
N GLY A 77 -8.22 6.54 2.82
CA GLY A 77 -8.07 6.65 1.38
C GLY A 77 -7.35 5.42 0.83
N MET A 78 -7.51 5.17 -0.46
CA MET A 78 -6.94 4.04 -1.19
C MET A 78 -5.42 3.91 -1.03
N GLN A 79 -4.69 5.03 -0.85
CA GLN A 79 -3.24 4.99 -0.60
C GLN A 79 -2.89 4.17 0.67
N ASN A 80 -3.83 3.96 1.59
CA ASN A 80 -3.65 3.28 2.88
C ASN A 80 -4.59 2.06 3.03
N TRP A 81 -5.10 1.51 1.92
CA TRP A 81 -6.11 0.45 1.94
C TRP A 81 -5.88 -0.62 0.88
N TYR A 82 -6.24 -1.86 1.21
CA TYR A 82 -6.10 -3.02 0.33
C TYR A 82 -7.32 -3.94 0.40
N LEU A 83 -7.53 -4.71 -0.67
CA LEU A 83 -8.42 -5.85 -0.72
C LEU A 83 -8.00 -6.86 0.36
N ASN A 84 -8.87 -7.08 1.34
CA ASN A 84 -8.70 -8.07 2.40
C ASN A 84 -8.97 -9.49 1.88
N ILE A 85 -7.94 -10.13 1.32
CA ILE A 85 -7.99 -11.47 0.73
C ILE A 85 -7.12 -12.41 1.56
N SER A 86 -7.65 -13.57 1.95
CA SER A 86 -6.99 -14.51 2.87
C SER A 86 -5.81 -15.27 2.24
N ASP A 87 -5.88 -15.59 0.95
CA ASP A 87 -4.76 -16.17 0.21
C ASP A 87 -3.72 -15.07 -0.08
N LEU A 88 -2.50 -15.22 0.42
CA LEU A 88 -1.45 -14.20 0.30
C LEU A 88 -0.99 -13.98 -1.15
N ASN A 89 -0.99 -15.00 -2.00
CA ASN A 89 -0.60 -14.87 -3.41
C ASN A 89 -1.69 -14.18 -4.22
N LEU A 90 -2.96 -14.42 -3.90
CA LEU A 90 -4.09 -13.69 -4.49
C LEU A 90 -4.17 -12.26 -3.94
N LYS A 91 -3.95 -12.04 -2.63
CA LYS A 91 -3.83 -10.71 -2.01
C LYS A 91 -2.75 -9.89 -2.71
N ALA A 92 -1.57 -10.47 -2.97
CA ALA A 92 -0.49 -9.84 -3.74
C ALA A 92 -0.95 -9.44 -5.16
N LYS A 93 -1.44 -10.41 -5.94
CA LYS A 93 -1.83 -10.22 -7.36
C LYS A 93 -2.95 -9.21 -7.52
N CYS A 94 -4.02 -9.33 -6.73
CA CYS A 94 -5.18 -8.46 -6.83
C CYS A 94 -4.90 -7.03 -6.35
N ASN A 95 -4.11 -6.85 -5.28
CA ASN A 95 -3.77 -5.50 -4.81
C ASN A 95 -2.75 -4.81 -5.71
N LYS A 96 -1.74 -5.52 -6.24
CA LYS A 96 -0.84 -4.98 -7.26
C LYS A 96 -1.63 -4.49 -8.48
N LEU A 97 -2.54 -5.33 -9.01
CA LEU A 97 -3.40 -4.95 -10.13
C LEU A 97 -4.29 -3.74 -9.82
N PHE A 98 -4.77 -3.61 -8.58
CA PHE A 98 -5.57 -2.46 -8.15
C PHE A 98 -4.73 -1.17 -8.12
N GLU A 99 -3.51 -1.23 -7.58
CA GLU A 99 -2.55 -0.11 -7.58
C GLU A 99 -2.11 0.27 -9.01
N GLU A 100 -1.86 -0.69 -9.90
CA GLU A 100 -1.56 -0.43 -11.32
C GLU A 100 -2.70 0.28 -12.07
N ILE A 101 -3.96 -0.05 -11.76
CA ILE A 101 -5.13 0.65 -12.32
C ILE A 101 -5.24 2.05 -11.73
N ALA A 102 -5.00 2.21 -10.43
CA ALA A 102 -5.04 3.50 -9.76
C ALA A 102 -3.92 4.46 -10.26
N LEU A 103 -2.71 3.95 -10.46
CA LEU A 103 -1.60 4.69 -11.10
C LEU A 103 -1.89 5.01 -12.57
N SER A 104 -2.69 4.19 -13.26
CA SER A 104 -3.21 4.57 -14.59
C SER A 104 -4.18 5.76 -14.51
N VAL A 105 -4.96 5.90 -13.43
CA VAL A 105 -5.86 7.05 -13.24
C VAL A 105 -5.06 8.31 -12.94
N GLU A 106 -4.06 8.22 -12.06
CA GLU A 106 -3.10 9.30 -11.76
C GLU A 106 -2.47 9.88 -13.04
N GLN A 107 -2.02 9.00 -13.94
CA GLN A 107 -1.46 9.39 -15.25
C GLN A 107 -2.46 10.11 -16.17
N ILE A 108 -3.76 9.78 -16.10
CA ILE A 108 -4.80 10.44 -16.91
C ILE A 108 -5.15 11.83 -16.34
N LEU A 109 -5.14 11.97 -15.02
CA LEU A 109 -5.47 13.21 -14.30
C LEU A 109 -4.29 14.18 -14.13
N GLY A 110 -3.05 13.69 -14.29
CA GLY A 110 -1.83 14.46 -14.02
C GLY A 110 -1.52 14.61 -12.53
N THR A 111 -1.91 13.62 -11.71
CA THR A 111 -1.75 13.61 -10.25
C THR A 111 -0.64 12.68 -9.78
N ASN A 112 -0.23 12.85 -8.52
CA ASN A 112 0.81 12.10 -7.83
C ASN A 112 0.45 11.90 -6.33
N PHE A 113 -0.83 11.68 -6.04
CA PHE A 113 -1.33 11.36 -4.70
C PHE A 113 -0.96 9.94 -4.26
N ILE A 114 -0.65 9.04 -5.20
CA ILE A 114 -0.27 7.65 -4.93
C ILE A 114 1.24 7.50 -5.10
N VAL A 115 1.93 7.08 -4.03
CA VAL A 115 3.31 6.60 -4.11
C VAL A 115 3.30 5.13 -4.57
N PRO A 116 3.89 4.77 -5.72
CA PRO A 116 3.96 3.38 -6.18
C PRO A 116 4.76 2.51 -5.20
N ARG A 117 4.27 1.31 -4.89
CA ARG A 117 4.94 0.40 -3.94
C ARG A 117 5.84 -0.61 -4.61
N LYS A 118 6.76 -1.15 -3.81
CA LYS A 118 7.44 -2.39 -4.18
C LYS A 118 6.56 -3.58 -3.82
N TRP A 119 6.17 -4.33 -4.84
CA TRP A 119 5.43 -5.58 -4.72
C TRP A 119 6.41 -6.75 -4.72
N TYR A 120 6.19 -7.72 -3.84
CA TYR A 120 6.89 -9.00 -3.82
C TYR A 120 5.84 -10.12 -3.82
N PHE A 121 6.02 -11.18 -4.59
CA PHE A 121 5.22 -12.41 -4.49
C PHE A 121 5.88 -13.40 -3.53
N TYR A 122 5.17 -14.46 -3.13
CA TYR A 122 5.66 -15.44 -2.15
C TYR A 122 7.05 -15.99 -2.51
N ASP A 123 7.24 -16.43 -3.76
CA ASP A 123 8.53 -16.97 -4.24
C ASP A 123 9.66 -15.92 -4.24
N GLU A 124 9.33 -14.63 -4.38
CA GLU A 124 10.30 -13.53 -4.31
C GLU A 124 10.71 -13.23 -2.87
N LEU A 125 9.78 -13.33 -1.92
CA LEU A 125 10.06 -13.24 -0.49
C LEU A 125 10.92 -14.41 -0.01
N ILE A 126 10.63 -15.65 -0.43
CA ILE A 126 11.46 -16.82 -0.11
C ILE A 126 12.87 -16.70 -0.72
N LYS A 127 13.00 -16.16 -1.94
CA LYS A 127 14.32 -15.84 -2.53
C LYS A 127 15.04 -14.75 -1.75
N LEU A 128 14.34 -13.70 -1.33
CA LEU A 128 14.88 -12.62 -0.50
C LEU A 128 15.48 -13.19 0.79
N GLY A 129 14.71 -13.95 1.57
CA GLY A 129 15.18 -14.56 2.82
C GLY A 129 16.43 -15.43 2.64
N LYS A 130 16.53 -16.16 1.53
CA LYS A 130 17.69 -16.99 1.19
C LYS A 130 18.96 -16.18 0.87
N GLN A 131 18.82 -14.89 0.53
CA GLN A 131 19.93 -13.93 0.38
C GLN A 131 20.37 -13.29 1.70
N TYR A 132 19.74 -13.59 2.85
CA TYR A 132 20.10 -12.96 4.13
C TYR A 132 21.56 -13.17 4.52
N LYS A 133 22.17 -14.31 4.16
CA LYS A 133 23.59 -14.59 4.41
C LYS A 133 24.55 -13.57 3.77
N GLU A 134 24.12 -12.89 2.71
CA GLU A 134 24.87 -11.80 2.07
C GLU A 134 24.79 -10.47 2.86
N ARG A 135 23.87 -10.37 3.84
CA ARG A 135 23.62 -9.21 4.70
C ARG A 135 23.74 -9.49 6.20
N GLU A 136 23.96 -10.74 6.59
CA GLU A 136 24.02 -11.21 7.98
C GLU A 136 25.08 -10.45 8.80
N GLY A 137 26.28 -10.23 8.23
CA GLY A 137 27.31 -9.42 8.87
C GLY A 137 26.89 -7.97 9.14
N ASN A 138 26.09 -7.36 8.25
CA ASN A 138 25.58 -6.01 8.47
C ASN A 138 24.54 -6.00 9.60
N TRP A 139 23.61 -6.96 9.61
CA TRP A 139 22.60 -7.07 10.69
C TRP A 139 23.28 -7.29 12.04
N ASN A 140 24.24 -8.21 12.12
CA ASN A 140 25.00 -8.49 13.34
C ASN A 140 25.71 -7.24 13.89
N ALA A 141 26.32 -6.41 13.04
CA ALA A 141 26.92 -5.14 13.46
C ALA A 141 25.89 -4.17 14.09
N VAL A 142 24.67 -4.07 13.53
CA VAL A 142 23.59 -3.25 14.13
C VAL A 142 23.10 -3.84 15.45
N ILE A 143 23.13 -5.17 15.63
CA ILE A 143 22.78 -5.79 16.93
C ILE A 143 23.88 -5.53 17.97
N GLU A 144 25.15 -5.54 17.57
CA GLU A 144 26.27 -5.13 18.43
C GLU A 144 26.17 -3.65 18.85
N GLU A 145 25.85 -2.74 17.91
CA GLU A 145 25.54 -1.33 18.22
C GLU A 145 24.38 -1.19 19.21
N LEU A 146 23.29 -1.95 19.02
CA LEU A 146 22.12 -1.96 19.90
C LEU A 146 22.45 -2.42 21.33
N VAL A 147 23.25 -3.48 21.47
CA VAL A 147 23.69 -4.00 22.77
C VAL A 147 24.62 -3.00 23.46
N ASN A 148 25.64 -2.50 22.76
CA ASN A 148 26.59 -1.52 23.32
C ASN A 148 25.90 -0.21 23.72
N ALA A 149 24.92 0.25 22.94
CA ALA A 149 24.12 1.43 23.26
C ALA A 149 23.08 1.22 24.38
N HIS A 150 22.97 0.00 24.94
CA HIS A 150 21.94 -0.38 25.92
C HIS A 150 20.50 -0.19 25.40
N LYS A 151 20.30 -0.34 24.08
CA LYS A 151 19.01 -0.20 23.38
C LYS A 151 18.43 -1.54 22.90
N TYR A 152 19.15 -2.64 23.07
CA TYR A 152 18.62 -3.98 22.85
C TYR A 152 17.62 -4.33 23.96
N CYS A 153 16.36 -4.56 23.57
CA CYS A 153 15.24 -4.79 24.47
C CYS A 153 14.41 -6.01 24.05
N GLN A 154 13.75 -6.64 25.03
CA GLN A 154 12.81 -7.72 24.75
C GLN A 154 11.55 -7.18 24.04
N SER A 155 11.04 -7.94 23.07
CA SER A 155 9.75 -7.68 22.45
C SER A 155 8.59 -8.06 23.40
N PRO A 156 7.55 -7.22 23.55
CA PRO A 156 6.30 -7.62 24.20
C PRO A 156 5.49 -8.60 23.34
N MET A 157 5.72 -8.62 22.02
CA MET A 157 5.07 -9.52 21.08
C MET A 157 5.91 -10.81 20.91
N GLU A 158 5.44 -11.94 21.45
CA GLU A 158 6.17 -13.22 21.44
C GLU A 158 6.65 -13.66 20.04
N GLN A 159 5.84 -13.43 19.01
CA GLN A 159 6.17 -13.76 17.62
C GLN A 159 7.20 -12.83 16.95
N VAL A 160 7.61 -11.72 17.59
CA VAL A 160 8.56 -10.75 17.04
C VAL A 160 9.92 -10.91 17.72
N PRO A 161 10.98 -11.28 16.99
CA PRO A 161 12.34 -11.37 17.54
C PRO A 161 12.84 -10.06 18.17
N ASN A 162 13.53 -10.17 19.31
CA ASN A 162 14.03 -9.04 20.10
C ASN A 162 14.95 -8.10 19.29
N ASP A 163 15.73 -8.65 18.36
CA ASP A 163 16.62 -7.89 17.47
C ASP A 163 15.83 -7.04 16.47
N ILE A 164 14.79 -7.62 15.87
CA ILE A 164 13.85 -6.96 14.97
C ILE A 164 13.03 -5.88 15.70
N TRP A 165 12.56 -6.16 16.92
CA TRP A 165 11.85 -5.19 17.76
C TRP A 165 12.75 -4.01 18.17
N SER A 166 13.96 -4.30 18.64
CA SER A 166 14.95 -3.28 19.04
C SER A 166 15.35 -2.38 17.87
N PHE A 167 15.58 -2.96 16.68
CA PHE A 167 15.81 -2.20 15.45
C PHE A 167 14.65 -1.25 15.14
N ALA A 168 13.40 -1.73 15.21
CA ALA A 168 12.23 -0.93 14.92
C ALA A 168 12.08 0.26 15.90
N ARG A 169 12.36 0.06 17.20
CA ARG A 169 12.38 1.12 18.21
C ARG A 169 13.45 2.19 17.93
N ILE A 170 14.70 1.81 17.67
CA ILE A 170 15.78 2.81 17.48
C ILE A 170 15.67 3.59 16.17
N ARG A 171 14.93 3.05 15.20
CA ARG A 171 14.61 3.73 13.93
C ARG A 171 13.39 4.65 14.06
N TYR A 172 12.83 4.82 15.26
CA TYR A 172 11.70 5.69 15.59
C TYR A 172 10.47 5.46 14.68
N LEU A 173 10.19 4.20 14.34
CA LEU A 173 9.01 3.82 13.55
C LEU A 173 7.68 4.05 14.30
N ALA A 174 7.76 4.31 15.62
CA ALA A 174 6.65 4.61 16.51
C ALA A 174 7.14 5.47 17.70
N GLU A 175 6.22 6.23 18.30
CA GLU A 175 6.49 7.09 19.47
C GLU A 175 6.34 6.33 20.81
N SER A 176 5.61 5.22 20.82
CA SER A 176 5.40 4.33 21.98
C SER A 176 5.42 2.85 21.57
N ASP A 177 5.54 1.96 22.55
CA ASP A 177 5.54 0.52 22.31
C ASP A 177 4.15 0.04 21.81
N ASP A 178 3.03 0.57 22.33
CA ASP A 178 1.69 0.26 21.83
C ASP A 178 1.53 0.58 20.33
N VAL A 179 2.04 1.74 19.90
CA VAL A 179 1.99 2.18 18.50
C VAL A 179 2.92 1.33 17.63
N LEU A 180 4.00 0.79 18.21
CA LEU A 180 4.88 -0.16 17.53
C LEU A 180 4.23 -1.55 17.39
N GLU A 181 3.52 -2.04 18.41
CA GLU A 181 2.73 -3.28 18.31
C GLU A 181 1.65 -3.17 17.24
N GLU A 182 0.94 -2.03 17.20
CA GLU A 182 0.01 -1.72 16.12
C GLU A 182 0.71 -1.69 14.75
N TRP A 183 1.94 -1.19 14.65
CA TRP A 183 2.71 -1.14 13.40
C TRP A 183 3.12 -2.55 12.93
N PHE A 184 3.60 -3.42 13.83
CA PHE A 184 3.95 -4.82 13.52
C PHE A 184 2.74 -5.64 13.02
N GLN A 185 1.51 -5.21 13.33
CA GLN A 185 0.27 -5.83 12.87
C GLN A 185 -0.25 -5.26 11.53
N LYS A 186 0.22 -4.09 11.08
CA LYS A 186 -0.25 -3.38 9.86
C LYS A 186 0.67 -3.64 8.66
N ASP A 187 0.12 -3.50 7.45
CA ASP A 187 0.86 -3.67 6.20
C ASP A 187 1.95 -2.58 6.06
N ILE A 188 3.18 -2.95 5.68
CA ILE A 188 4.33 -2.02 5.62
C ILE A 188 4.10 -0.97 4.50
N PRO A 189 4.15 0.35 4.74
CA PRO A 189 3.77 1.34 3.72
C PRO A 189 4.54 1.26 2.40
N ALA A 190 5.81 0.86 2.41
CA ALA A 190 6.66 0.73 1.23
C ALA A 190 6.55 -0.63 0.50
N PHE A 191 6.08 -1.68 1.19
CA PHE A 191 6.03 -3.05 0.68
C PHE A 191 4.59 -3.56 0.72
N GLY A 192 4.03 -3.86 -0.46
CA GLY A 192 2.60 -4.14 -0.58
C GLY A 192 2.09 -5.22 0.39
N TYR A 193 0.83 -5.08 0.80
CA TYR A 193 -0.09 -6.14 1.26
C TYR A 193 0.32 -7.08 2.43
N LEU A 194 1.48 -6.92 3.08
CA LEU A 194 1.89 -7.78 4.21
C LEU A 194 2.29 -6.97 5.44
N SER A 195 1.83 -7.41 6.60
CA SER A 195 2.35 -6.94 7.89
C SER A 195 3.62 -7.71 8.32
N PRO A 196 4.49 -7.11 9.14
CA PRO A 196 5.64 -7.78 9.73
C PRO A 196 5.28 -9.13 10.40
N VAL A 197 4.18 -9.19 11.16
CA VAL A 197 3.69 -10.44 11.79
C VAL A 197 3.20 -11.49 10.78
N GLN A 198 2.78 -11.10 9.57
CA GLN A 198 2.49 -12.06 8.49
C GLN A 198 3.78 -12.60 7.86
N ILE A 199 4.78 -11.73 7.63
CA ILE A 199 6.09 -12.12 7.08
C ILE A 199 6.81 -13.10 8.03
N LEU A 200 6.77 -12.85 9.34
CA LEU A 200 7.39 -13.72 10.36
C LEU A 200 6.80 -15.15 10.42
N LYS A 201 5.62 -15.38 9.83
CA LYS A 201 4.98 -16.72 9.74
C LYS A 201 5.36 -17.50 8.47
N MET A 202 6.21 -16.93 7.61
CA MET A 202 6.69 -17.57 6.38
C MET A 202 7.97 -18.39 6.62
N GLU A 203 8.30 -19.30 5.69
CA GLU A 203 9.60 -19.98 5.67
C GLU A 203 10.74 -18.94 5.63
N ASN A 204 11.66 -18.97 6.60
CA ASN A 204 12.71 -17.96 6.80
C ASN A 204 12.18 -16.54 7.11
N GLY A 205 10.96 -16.40 7.64
CA GLY A 205 10.26 -15.12 7.84
C GLY A 205 11.04 -14.03 8.60
N GLY A 206 11.84 -14.40 9.61
CA GLY A 206 12.72 -13.48 10.31
C GLY A 206 13.76 -12.83 9.39
N ASP A 207 14.42 -13.65 8.57
CA ASP A 207 15.48 -13.22 7.65
C ASP A 207 14.93 -12.38 6.49
N ILE A 208 13.73 -12.73 6.00
CA ILE A 208 12.97 -11.90 5.05
C ILE A 208 12.72 -10.52 5.67
N LEU A 209 12.23 -10.45 6.91
CA LEU A 209 11.93 -9.19 7.58
C LEU A 209 13.19 -8.36 7.86
N ARG A 210 14.30 -8.96 8.29
CA ARG A 210 15.61 -8.29 8.47
C ARG A 210 16.07 -7.57 7.21
N ILE A 211 15.98 -8.24 6.05
CA ILE A 211 16.32 -7.62 4.76
C ILE A 211 15.33 -6.50 4.43
N LEU A 212 14.03 -6.71 4.60
CA LEU A 212 13.03 -5.69 4.30
C LEU A 212 13.21 -4.44 5.15
N MET A 213 13.45 -4.58 6.46
CA MET A 213 13.63 -3.46 7.40
C MET A 213 14.81 -2.56 7.03
N TYR A 214 15.91 -3.12 6.51
CA TYR A 214 17.02 -2.34 5.97
C TYR A 214 16.64 -1.40 4.81
N ASN A 215 15.57 -1.73 4.08
CA ASN A 215 15.12 -1.01 2.89
C ASN A 215 13.82 -0.23 3.13
N ILE A 216 13.34 -0.12 4.38
CA ILE A 216 12.21 0.75 4.72
C ILE A 216 12.69 2.21 4.62
N PRO A 217 12.07 3.07 3.80
CA PRO A 217 12.30 4.51 3.83
C PRO A 217 11.75 5.07 5.15
N ILE A 218 12.51 6.00 5.74
CA ILE A 218 12.17 6.75 6.95
C ILE A 218 12.27 8.24 6.60
#